data_AF-W1X8U3-F1
#
_entry.id   AF-W1X8U3-F1
#
_cell.length_a   1.000
_cell.length_b   1.000
_cell.length_c   1.000
_cell.angle_alpha   90.00
_cell.angle_beta   90.00
_cell.angle_gamma   90.00
#
_symmetry.space_group_name_H-M   'P 1'
#
loop_
_entity.id
_entity.type
_entity.pdbx_description
1 polymer ?
#
loop_
_entity_poly.entity_id
_entity_poly.type
_entity_poly.pdbx_seq_one_letter_code
_entity_poly.pdbx_strand_id
1 'polypeptide(L)'
;IRARIDGEIYDLTEEEVNLDKNKKHNIEAVVDRIVIKEGIEGRLTESIETALKMGEGLVIASIIDGEETLFSENFACPDCGISIGELAPRLFSFNSPSILALI
;
A
#
# COMPACT_ATOMS: atom_id res chain seq x y z
N ILE A 1 -10.78 2.37 -16.28
CA ILE A 1 -9.73 2.30 -15.21
C ILE A 1 -10.46 1.97 -13.93
N ARG A 2 -9.97 1.05 -13.10
CA ARG A 2 -10.74 0.59 -11.93
C ARG A 2 -10.21 1.14 -10.62
N ALA A 3 -11.13 1.50 -9.74
CA ALA A 3 -10.84 1.84 -8.36
C ALA A 3 -11.85 1.14 -7.46
N ARG A 4 -11.40 0.77 -6.27
CA ARG A 4 -12.26 0.37 -5.17
C ARG A 4 -12.48 1.58 -4.28
N ILE A 5 -13.74 1.89 -4.00
CA ILE A 5 -14.14 3.05 -3.24
C ILE A 5 -15.13 2.58 -2.19
N ASP A 6 -14.77 2.77 -0.92
CA ASP A 6 -15.53 2.30 0.24
C ASP A 6 -15.93 0.81 0.17
N GLY A 7 -15.08 -0.01 -0.45
CA GLY A 7 -15.27 -1.45 -0.61
C GLY A 7 -15.93 -1.87 -1.93
N GLU A 8 -16.48 -0.94 -2.70
CA GLU A 8 -17.14 -1.24 -3.98
C GLU A 8 -16.21 -0.91 -5.16
N ILE A 9 -16.18 -1.77 -6.19
CA ILE A 9 -15.33 -1.59 -7.36
C ILE A 9 -16.10 -0.84 -8.45
N TYR A 10 -15.53 0.28 -8.90
CA TYR A 10 -16.07 1.14 -9.95
C TYR A 10 -15.16 1.12 -11.19
N ASP A 11 -15.76 1.17 -12.39
CA ASP A 11 -15.01 1.50 -13.61
C ASP A 11 -15.08 3.00 -13.91
N LEU A 12 -14.02 3.72 -13.55
CA LEU A 12 -13.89 5.18 -13.68
C LEU A 12 -13.93 5.70 -15.13
N THR A 13 -13.96 4.81 -16.12
CA THR A 13 -14.12 5.20 -17.54
C THR A 13 -15.59 5.27 -17.96
N GLU A 14 -16.45 4.48 -17.33
CA GLU A 14 -17.86 4.36 -17.70
C GLU A 14 -18.78 5.04 -16.67
N GLU A 15 -18.33 5.17 -15.42
CA GLU A 15 -19.14 5.61 -14.29
C GLU A 15 -18.61 6.91 -13.68
N GLU A 16 -19.51 7.86 -13.41
CA GLU A 16 -19.21 9.01 -12.56
C GLU A 16 -19.40 8.63 -11.09
N VAL A 17 -18.32 8.69 -10.31
CA VAL A 17 -18.35 8.46 -8.87
C VAL A 17 -18.57 9.79 -8.15
N ASN A 18 -19.65 9.90 -7.38
CA ASN A 18 -19.96 11.09 -6.59
C ASN A 18 -19.69 10.83 -5.10
N LEU A 19 -18.72 11.54 -4.53
CA LEU A 19 -18.30 11.37 -3.13
C LEU A 19 -18.84 12.51 -2.27
N ASP A 20 -19.33 12.16 -1.09
CA ASP A 20 -19.82 13.14 -0.11
C ASP A 20 -18.63 13.80 0.57
N LYS A 21 -18.43 15.09 0.28
CA LYS A 21 -17.35 15.90 0.88
C LYS A 21 -17.29 15.89 2.41
N ASN A 22 -18.38 15.53 3.10
CA ASN A 22 -18.45 15.50 4.56
C ASN A 22 -18.15 14.11 5.15
N LYS A 23 -17.83 13.12 4.32
CA LYS A 23 -17.50 11.75 4.75
C LYS A 23 -16.04 11.43 4.43
N LYS A 24 -15.46 10.56 5.26
CA LYS A 24 -14.18 9.94 4.94
C LYS A 24 -14.44 8.83 3.94
N HIS A 25 -13.59 8.76 2.92
CA HIS A 25 -13.65 7.75 1.88
C HIS A 25 -12.32 7.01 1.81
N ASN A 26 -12.38 5.70 1.63
CA ASN A 26 -11.21 4.89 1.32
C ASN A 26 -11.21 4.64 -0.19
N ILE A 27 -10.11 4.99 -0.85
CA ILE A 27 -9.98 4.88 -2.30
C ILE A 27 -8.72 4.09 -2.60
N GLU A 28 -8.89 2.93 -3.21
CA GLU A 28 -7.80 2.06 -3.64
C GLU A 28 -7.80 1.92 -5.16
N ALA A 29 -6.63 2.09 -5.78
CA ALA A 29 -6.48 1.82 -7.22
C ALA A 29 -6.39 0.31 -7.45
N VAL A 30 -7.23 -0.24 -8.34
CA VAL A 30 -7.15 -1.65 -8.72
C VAL A 30 -6.12 -1.80 -9.83
N VAL A 31 -4.91 -2.24 -9.46
CA VAL A 31 -3.75 -2.31 -10.37
C VAL A 31 -3.83 -3.50 -11.32
N ASP A 32 -4.08 -4.70 -10.80
CA ASP A 32 -4.21 -5.92 -11.61
C ASP A 32 -5.20 -6.90 -10.97
N ARG A 33 -5.74 -7.80 -11.79
CA ARG A 33 -6.54 -8.95 -11.35
C ARG A 33 -5.98 -10.19 -12.02
N ILE A 34 -5.43 -11.08 -11.22
CA ILE A 34 -4.70 -12.25 -11.69
C ILE A 34 -5.32 -13.52 -11.12
N VAL A 35 -5.15 -14.61 -11.86
CA VAL A 35 -5.47 -15.97 -11.40
C VAL A 35 -4.14 -16.67 -11.16
N ILE A 36 -3.97 -17.24 -9.96
CA ILE A 36 -2.74 -17.95 -9.60
C ILE A 36 -2.60 -19.21 -10.44
N LYS A 37 -1.48 -19.32 -11.14
CA LYS A 37 -1.09 -20.46 -11.97
C LYS A 37 0.44 -20.54 -12.04
N GLU A 38 0.95 -21.68 -12.45
CA GLU A 38 2.39 -21.86 -12.63
C GLU A 38 2.96 -20.89 -13.69
N GLY A 39 4.09 -20.26 -13.40
CA GLY A 39 4.74 -19.28 -14.30
C GLY A 39 4.19 -17.85 -14.22
N ILE A 40 3.36 -17.52 -13.21
CA ILE A 40 2.77 -16.18 -13.05
C ILE A 40 3.70 -15.19 -12.31
N GLU A 41 4.82 -15.67 -11.76
CA GLU A 41 5.68 -14.94 -10.82
C GLU A 41 6.20 -13.62 -11.41
N GLY A 42 6.58 -13.62 -12.69
CA GLY A 42 7.04 -12.40 -13.37
C GLY A 42 5.96 -11.31 -13.45
N ARG A 43 4.74 -11.68 -13.86
CA ARG A 43 3.60 -10.74 -13.91
C ARG A 43 3.21 -10.28 -12.52
N LEU A 44 3.17 -11.20 -11.55
CA LEU A 44 2.87 -10.85 -10.16
C LEU A 44 3.87 -9.81 -9.63
N THR A 45 5.15 -9.99 -9.93
CA THR A 45 6.21 -9.05 -9.53
C THR A 45 5.98 -7.66 -10.15
N GLU A 46 5.73 -7.58 -11.46
CA GLU A 46 5.43 -6.31 -12.15
C GLU A 46 4.20 -5.60 -11.58
N SER A 47 3.14 -6.35 -11.29
CA SER A 47 1.90 -5.80 -10.71
C SER A 47 2.13 -5.30 -9.29
N ILE A 48 2.88 -6.03 -8.46
CA ILE A 48 3.23 -5.61 -7.10
C ILE A 48 4.11 -4.36 -7.12
N GLU A 49 5.15 -4.31 -7.96
CA GLU A 49 6.01 -3.12 -8.07
C GLU A 49 5.22 -1.88 -8.50
N THR A 50 4.28 -2.06 -9.43
CA THR A 50 3.41 -0.97 -9.89
C THR A 50 2.52 -0.48 -8.76
N ALA A 51 1.94 -1.41 -7.99
CA ALA A 51 1.08 -1.08 -6.86
C ALA A 51 1.84 -0.38 -5.74
N LEU A 52 3.03 -0.88 -5.36
CA LEU A 52 3.88 -0.24 -4.34
C LEU A 52 4.27 1.18 -4.75
N LYS A 53 4.67 1.40 -6.02
CA LYS A 53 4.99 2.74 -6.53
C LYS A 53 3.80 3.71 -6.47
N MET A 54 2.58 3.22 -6.74
CA MET A 54 1.36 4.04 -6.69
C MET A 54 0.85 4.27 -5.26
N GLY A 55 1.01 3.28 -4.39
CA GLY A 55 0.53 3.28 -3.00
C GLY A 55 1.57 3.77 -1.98
N GLU A 56 2.61 4.48 -2.42
CA GLU A 56 3.68 5.01 -1.57
C GLU A 56 4.32 3.92 -0.66
N GLY A 57 4.54 2.74 -1.24
CA GLY A 57 5.13 1.59 -0.57
C GLY A 57 4.13 0.73 0.20
N LEU A 58 2.83 0.88 -0.07
CA LEU A 58 1.77 0.02 0.43
C LEU A 58 1.06 -0.71 -0.72
N VAL A 59 0.66 -1.95 -0.50
CA VAL A 59 -0.14 -2.73 -1.44
C VAL A 59 -1.11 -3.65 -0.71
N ILE A 60 -2.36 -3.71 -1.16
CA ILE A 60 -3.38 -4.61 -0.63
C ILE A 60 -3.56 -5.77 -1.62
N ALA A 61 -3.35 -7.00 -1.15
CA ALA A 61 -3.77 -8.20 -1.85
C ALA A 61 -5.16 -8.61 -1.38
N SER A 62 -6.15 -8.50 -2.26
CA SER A 62 -7.54 -8.95 -2.00
C SER A 62 -7.76 -10.29 -2.70
N ILE A 63 -7.97 -11.34 -1.90
CA ILE A 63 -8.26 -12.70 -2.40
C ILE A 63 -9.78 -12.82 -2.54
N ILE A 64 -10.24 -13.27 -3.71
CA ILE A 64 -11.67 -13.51 -3.97
C ILE A 64 -12.20 -14.52 -2.95
N ASP A 65 -13.26 -14.16 -2.24
CA ASP A 65 -13.87 -14.94 -1.14
C ASP A 65 -12.90 -15.30 0.01
N GLY A 66 -11.78 -14.57 0.12
CA GLY A 66 -10.74 -14.79 1.13
C GLY A 66 -10.45 -13.55 1.96
N GLU A 67 -9.28 -13.57 2.62
CA GLU A 67 -8.81 -12.45 3.43
C GLU A 67 -8.08 -11.41 2.58
N GLU A 68 -8.15 -10.15 3.03
CA GLU A 68 -7.34 -9.07 2.49
C GLU A 68 -6.07 -8.92 3.33
N THR A 69 -4.92 -8.81 2.66
CA THR A 69 -3.64 -8.63 3.33
C THR A 69 -2.97 -7.36 2.85
N LEU A 70 -2.61 -6.48 3.78
CA LEU A 70 -1.85 -5.27 3.52
C LEU A 70 -0.35 -5.57 3.69
N PHE A 71 0.43 -5.24 2.67
CA PHE A 71 1.87 -5.31 2.67
C PHE A 71 2.47 -3.91 2.62
N SER A 72 3.66 -3.74 3.22
CA SER A 72 4.46 -2.53 3.13
C SER A 72 5.91 -2.86 2.79
N GLU A 73 6.52 -2.07 1.91
CA GLU A 73 7.97 -2.11 1.65
C GLU A 73 8.77 -1.22 2.62
N ASN A 74 8.09 -0.32 3.32
CA ASN A 74 8.67 0.55 4.33
C ASN A 74 8.64 -0.14 5.70
N PHE A 75 9.53 0.26 6.62
CA PHE A 75 9.38 -0.05 8.05
C PHE A 75 8.28 0.83 8.66
N ALA A 76 7.10 0.82 8.05
CA ALA A 76 5.96 1.65 8.41
C ALA A 76 4.87 0.81 9.05
N CYS A 77 4.36 1.29 10.17
CA CYS A 77 3.13 0.77 10.77
C CYS A 77 1.95 1.06 9.83
N PRO A 78 1.29 0.04 9.26
CA PRO A 78 0.18 0.25 8.32
C PRO A 78 -1.02 0.97 8.94
N ASP A 79 -1.23 0.83 10.26
CA ASP A 79 -2.35 1.44 10.97
C ASP A 79 -2.09 2.88 11.42
N CYS A 80 -0.82 3.25 11.62
CA CYS A 80 -0.46 4.47 12.34
C CYS A 80 0.47 5.41 11.56
N GLY A 81 0.94 5.02 10.37
CA GLY A 81 1.74 5.88 9.48
C GLY A 81 3.13 6.22 10.00
N ILE A 82 3.54 5.63 11.13
CA ILE A 82 4.88 5.81 11.68
C ILE A 82 5.83 4.96 10.84
N SER A 83 6.64 5.64 10.02
CA SER A 83 7.73 5.03 9.28
C SER A 83 9.04 5.19 10.05
N ILE A 84 9.71 4.06 10.31
CA ILE A 84 11.08 4.06 10.79
C ILE A 84 11.98 4.11 9.55
N GLY A 85 12.99 4.98 9.57
CA GLY A 85 14.01 5.00 8.53
C GLY A 85 14.81 3.69 8.48
N GLU A 86 15.69 3.54 7.49
CA GLU A 86 16.54 2.36 7.37
C GLU A 86 17.25 2.01 8.70
N LEU A 87 17.14 0.76 9.12
CA LEU A 87 17.75 0.27 10.36
C LEU A 87 19.28 0.29 10.23
N ALA A 88 19.89 1.36 10.75
CA ALA A 88 21.33 1.54 10.75
C ALA A 88 21.89 1.42 12.18
N PRO A 89 23.10 0.85 12.38
CA PRO A 89 23.72 0.71 13.70
C PRO A 89 23.81 2.00 14.51
N ARG A 90 23.92 3.15 13.83
CA ARG A 90 23.97 4.49 14.43
C ARG A 90 22.70 4.87 15.21
N LEU A 91 21.55 4.26 14.90
CA LEU A 91 20.28 4.46 15.62
C LEU A 91 20.35 3.90 17.05
N PHE A 92 21.33 3.05 17.33
CA PHE A 92 21.57 2.42 18.63
C PHE A 92 22.91 2.85 19.25
N SER A 93 23.55 3.89 18.70
CA SER A 93 24.86 4.40 19.15
C SER A 93 24.69 5.64 20.02
N PHE A 94 24.93 5.49 21.33
CA PHE A 94 24.98 6.58 22.30
C PHE A 94 26.16 7.55 22.10
N ASN A 95 27.05 7.28 21.14
CA ASN A 95 28.23 8.07 20.83
C ASN A 95 28.12 8.84 19.49
N SER A 96 26.96 8.83 18.82
CA SER A 96 26.76 9.53 17.53
C SER A 96 25.91 10.80 17.71
N PRO A 97 26.28 11.95 17.10
CA PRO A 97 25.63 13.25 17.37
C PRO A 97 24.14 13.31 17.03
N SER A 98 23.67 12.42 16.15
CA SER A 98 22.32 12.38 15.62
C SER A 98 21.23 11.99 16.63
N ILE A 99 21.58 11.54 17.84
CA ILE A 99 20.62 11.25 18.93
C ILE A 99 20.51 12.39 19.95
N LEU A 100 21.38 13.42 19.90
CA LEU A 100 21.39 14.48 20.92
C LEU A 100 20.27 15.53 20.79
N ALA A 101 19.36 15.40 19.81
CA ALA A 101 18.31 16.40 19.55
C ALA A 101 16.90 15.98 20.02
N LEU A 102 16.76 14.86 20.73
CA LEU A 102 15.46 14.33 21.18
C LEU A 102 15.40 13.99 22.68
N ILE A 103 16.33 14.52 23.47
CA ILE A 103 16.27 14.54 24.94
C ILE A 103 16.37 15.99 25.38
#